data_AF-A0A7J3QAS3-F1
#
_entry.id   AF-A0A7J3QAS3-F1
#
_cell.length_a   1.000
_cell.length_b   1.000
_cell.length_c   1.000
_cell.angle_alpha   90.00
_cell.angle_beta   90.00
_cell.angle_gamma   90.00
#
_symmetry.space_group_name_H-M   'P 1'
#
loop_
_entity.id
_entity.type
_entity.pdbx_description
1 polymer ?
#
loop_
_entity_poly.entity_id
_entity_poly.type
_entity_poly.pdbx_seq_one_letter_code
_entity_poly.pdbx_strand_id
1 'polypeptide(L)'
;MASKKGKHAYSLSEAYTALALVLFERIARKMSEVFQLDTVFRRAAITSHPVAYSARIVLNTTISTIVISVPLLIMAITMNLSLVVRAISVLVAVIVPIIVLAFGFAYPYLKVSSRNSSVSNELPFFLVYAATLFRGGVSLEKVMERVASLKLFVGMRAEAQRVLARYKFFGEDPVTAIERVAIDHPNSRFRDVILGYTTTLKTGGDVLHYLQIRTEEVLNNRMNDIRALVSRLASYLEAYIVFGVVVSLTVFVLFASMGAVGLAAGGGVVALPVGLSADTTLPTLYNFVVVPAIGMLVLLAIYSTIPRTPIGVKEPMLLLLITLPIGAIIGLATALTLSPKLIGGISSGRDLASLLIGLAVFTIVAFAPPAVDYFRISRRQRGLVRSTASFLRDLSETRKTGLSPERCIINLSSRP
;
A
#
# COMPACT_ATOMS: atom_id res chain seq x y z
N MET A 1 -21.28 26.18 -52.07
CA MET A 1 -19.90 26.65 -51.83
C MET A 1 -19.40 26.04 -50.51
N ALA A 2 -18.40 25.18 -50.63
CA ALA A 2 -17.51 24.55 -49.63
C ALA A 2 -17.94 24.41 -48.15
N SER A 3 -18.19 23.15 -47.79
CA SER A 3 -18.08 22.56 -46.45
C SER A 3 -16.72 22.89 -45.80
N LYS A 4 -16.75 23.62 -44.68
CA LYS A 4 -15.60 23.77 -43.78
C LYS A 4 -15.51 22.53 -42.89
N LYS A 5 -14.71 21.55 -43.32
CA LYS A 5 -14.24 20.42 -42.50
C LYS A 5 -13.63 20.96 -41.20
N GLY A 6 -14.34 20.80 -40.10
CA GLY A 6 -13.77 20.91 -38.76
C GLY A 6 -12.75 19.81 -38.58
N LYS A 7 -11.45 20.16 -38.60
CA LYS A 7 -10.38 19.25 -38.17
C LYS A 7 -10.64 18.96 -36.69
N HIS A 8 -11.09 17.75 -36.37
CA HIS A 8 -11.02 17.24 -35.00
C HIS A 8 -9.55 17.26 -34.59
N ALA A 9 -9.18 18.23 -33.76
CA ALA A 9 -7.87 18.24 -33.13
C ALA A 9 -7.83 17.04 -32.19
N TYR A 10 -7.14 15.97 -32.61
CA TYR A 10 -6.90 14.82 -31.77
C TYR A 10 -6.31 15.29 -30.44
N SER A 11 -6.87 14.81 -29.32
CA SER A 11 -6.25 15.03 -28.02
C SER A 11 -4.83 14.44 -28.07
N LEU A 12 -3.84 15.12 -27.48
CA LEU A 12 -2.44 14.63 -27.41
C LEU A 12 -2.38 13.18 -26.87
N SER A 13 -3.29 12.81 -25.97
CA SER A 13 -3.41 11.46 -25.45
C SER A 13 -3.90 10.44 -26.48
N GLU A 14 -4.76 10.83 -27.41
CA GLU A 14 -5.28 9.97 -28.48
C GLU A 14 -4.24 9.74 -29.56
N ALA A 15 -3.53 10.80 -29.97
CA ALA A 15 -2.40 10.70 -30.89
C ALA A 15 -1.29 9.78 -30.35
N TYR A 16 -0.99 9.91 -29.05
CA TYR A 16 -0.05 9.02 -28.36
C TYR A 16 -0.48 7.55 -28.38
N THR A 17 -1.77 7.30 -28.24
CA THR A 17 -2.33 5.94 -28.24
C THR A 17 -2.32 5.32 -29.63
N ALA A 18 -2.65 6.11 -30.64
CA ALA A 18 -2.58 5.69 -32.03
C ALA A 18 -1.14 5.32 -32.40
N LEU A 19 -0.17 6.16 -32.03
CA LEU A 19 1.25 5.89 -32.25
C LEU A 19 1.70 4.61 -31.53
N ALA A 20 1.29 4.41 -30.27
CA ALA A 20 1.58 3.19 -29.52
C ALA A 20 1.00 1.93 -30.19
N LEU A 21 -0.24 2.02 -30.69
CA LEU A 21 -0.89 0.91 -31.39
C LEU A 21 -0.17 0.57 -32.69
N VAL A 22 0.12 1.57 -33.53
CA VAL A 22 0.79 1.36 -34.82
C VAL A 22 2.17 0.70 -34.64
N LEU A 23 2.93 1.11 -33.63
CA LEU A 23 4.28 0.57 -33.40
C LEU A 23 4.28 -0.81 -32.74
N PHE A 24 3.35 -1.08 -31.81
CA PHE A 24 3.46 -2.22 -30.90
C PHE A 24 2.26 -3.16 -30.88
N GLU A 25 1.33 -3.09 -31.85
CA GLU A 25 0.08 -3.85 -31.84
C GLU A 25 0.25 -5.37 -31.56
N ARG A 26 1.19 -6.02 -32.27
CA ARG A 26 1.41 -7.47 -32.15
C ARG A 26 1.92 -7.89 -30.78
N ILE A 27 2.83 -7.09 -30.21
CA ILE A 27 3.41 -7.33 -28.89
C ILE A 27 2.36 -7.03 -27.82
N ALA A 28 1.64 -5.91 -27.98
CA ALA A 28 0.58 -5.48 -27.08
C ALA A 28 -0.55 -6.51 -26.94
N ARG A 29 -0.96 -7.13 -28.06
CA ARG A 29 -2.01 -8.17 -28.08
C ARG A 29 -1.59 -9.44 -27.33
N LYS A 30 -0.37 -9.95 -27.60
CA LYS A 30 0.17 -11.09 -26.86
C LYS A 30 0.28 -10.80 -25.36
N MET A 31 0.76 -9.61 -25.00
CA MET A 31 0.88 -9.21 -23.60
C MET A 31 -0.50 -9.06 -22.92
N SER A 32 -1.52 -8.53 -23.61
CA SER A 32 -2.86 -8.44 -23.02
C SER A 32 -3.48 -9.81 -22.73
N GLU A 33 -3.24 -10.80 -23.58
CA GLU A 33 -3.71 -12.18 -23.40
C GLU A 33 -2.97 -12.87 -22.24
N VAL A 34 -1.63 -12.79 -22.20
CA VAL A 34 -0.81 -13.40 -21.14
C VAL A 34 -1.17 -12.87 -19.76
N PHE A 35 -1.38 -11.55 -19.63
CA PHE A 35 -1.78 -10.92 -18.37
C PHE A 35 -3.31 -10.92 -18.15
N GLN A 36 -4.10 -11.57 -19.01
CA GLN A 36 -5.56 -11.64 -18.93
C GLN A 36 -6.22 -10.27 -18.65
N LEU A 37 -5.73 -9.21 -19.30
CA LEU A 37 -6.09 -7.83 -18.98
C LEU A 37 -7.59 -7.56 -19.13
N ASP A 38 -8.30 -8.30 -19.99
CA ASP A 38 -9.75 -8.19 -20.15
C ASP A 38 -10.49 -8.45 -18.83
N THR A 39 -10.10 -9.51 -18.11
CA THR A 39 -10.74 -9.86 -16.83
C THR A 39 -10.38 -8.87 -15.73
N VAL A 40 -9.10 -8.44 -15.70
CA VAL A 40 -8.60 -7.50 -14.71
C VAL A 40 -9.22 -6.12 -14.91
N PHE A 41 -9.45 -5.69 -16.16
CA PHE A 41 -10.03 -4.39 -16.47
C PHE A 41 -11.50 -4.31 -16.08
N ARG A 42 -12.26 -5.37 -16.35
CA ARG A 42 -13.64 -5.51 -15.87
C ARG A 42 -13.69 -5.42 -14.34
N ARG A 43 -12.84 -6.19 -13.65
CA ARG A 43 -12.72 -6.16 -12.18
C ARG A 43 -12.21 -4.83 -11.62
N ALA A 44 -11.35 -4.12 -12.36
CA ALA A 44 -10.79 -2.83 -11.97
C ALA A 44 -11.71 -1.64 -12.31
N ALA A 45 -12.80 -1.87 -13.05
CA ALA A 45 -13.64 -0.84 -13.66
C ALA A 45 -12.82 0.19 -14.44
N ILE A 46 -11.88 -0.29 -15.27
CA ILE A 46 -11.10 0.55 -16.19
C ILE A 46 -11.85 0.59 -17.53
N THR A 47 -12.13 1.79 -18.03
CA THR A 47 -12.91 2.02 -19.26
C THR A 47 -12.09 2.01 -20.54
N SER A 48 -10.75 1.94 -20.45
CA SER A 48 -9.87 1.91 -21.63
C SER A 48 -9.78 0.50 -22.23
N HIS A 49 -9.60 0.41 -23.55
CA HIS A 49 -9.41 -0.86 -24.24
C HIS A 49 -8.10 -1.57 -23.80
N PRO A 50 -8.13 -2.88 -23.43
CA PRO A 50 -6.98 -3.61 -22.91
C PRO A 50 -5.74 -3.60 -23.81
N VAL A 51 -5.93 -3.80 -25.12
CA VAL A 51 -4.84 -3.77 -26.11
C VAL A 51 -4.22 -2.37 -26.26
N ALA A 52 -5.03 -1.32 -26.17
CA ALA A 52 -4.53 0.05 -26.26
C ALA A 52 -3.71 0.43 -25.02
N TYR A 53 -4.07 -0.10 -23.85
CA TYR A 53 -3.33 0.10 -22.62
C TYR A 53 -1.99 -0.64 -22.62
N SER A 54 -1.95 -1.91 -23.03
CA SER A 54 -0.70 -2.67 -23.12
C SER A 54 0.27 -2.04 -24.14
N ALA A 55 -0.23 -1.54 -25.27
CA ALA A 55 0.57 -0.79 -26.24
C ALA A 55 1.21 0.46 -25.63
N ARG A 56 0.46 1.24 -24.83
CA ARG A 56 0.99 2.41 -24.12
C ARG A 56 2.08 2.02 -23.11
N ILE A 57 1.96 0.90 -22.40
CA ILE A 57 3.00 0.45 -21.47
C ILE A 57 4.28 0.10 -22.22
N VAL A 58 4.18 -0.70 -23.28
CA VAL A 58 5.35 -1.09 -24.10
C VAL A 58 6.03 0.15 -24.69
N LEU A 59 5.25 1.14 -25.10
CA LEU A 59 5.79 2.39 -25.58
C LEU A 59 6.47 3.21 -24.45
N ASN A 60 5.88 3.30 -23.27
CA ASN A 60 6.52 3.94 -22.11
C ASN A 60 7.84 3.26 -21.74
N THR A 61 7.91 1.93 -21.83
CA THR A 61 9.14 1.16 -21.52
C THR A 61 10.23 1.35 -22.55
N THR A 62 9.86 1.51 -23.83
CA THR A 62 10.85 1.80 -24.88
C THR A 62 11.37 3.22 -24.75
N ILE A 63 10.51 4.20 -24.46
CA ILE A 63 10.94 5.57 -24.16
C ILE A 63 11.85 5.61 -22.94
N SER A 64 11.51 4.94 -21.83
CA SER A 64 12.37 4.95 -20.63
C SER A 64 13.73 4.32 -20.89
N THR A 65 13.78 3.27 -21.72
CA THR A 65 15.03 2.64 -22.14
C THR A 65 15.90 3.61 -22.96
N ILE A 66 15.31 4.34 -23.90
CA ILE A 66 16.04 5.28 -24.76
C ILE A 66 16.51 6.51 -23.98
N VAL A 67 15.69 7.05 -23.08
CA VAL A 67 15.99 8.31 -22.37
C VAL A 67 16.89 8.10 -21.16
N ILE A 68 16.79 6.97 -20.46
CA ILE A 68 17.50 6.74 -19.20
C ILE A 68 18.63 5.73 -19.38
N SER A 69 18.31 4.53 -19.89
CA SER A 69 19.27 3.43 -19.95
C SER A 69 20.39 3.69 -20.97
N VAL A 70 20.05 4.20 -22.17
CA VAL A 70 21.05 4.45 -23.22
C VAL A 70 22.07 5.52 -22.80
N PRO A 71 21.70 6.71 -22.29
CA PRO A 71 22.68 7.71 -21.84
C PRO A 71 23.52 7.23 -20.66
N LEU A 72 22.93 6.51 -19.69
CA LEU A 72 23.67 5.96 -18.56
C LEU A 72 24.70 4.92 -19.00
N LEU A 73 24.36 4.04 -19.95
CA LEU A 73 25.30 3.08 -20.51
C LEU A 73 26.40 3.75 -21.32
N ILE A 74 26.07 4.78 -22.12
CA ILE A 74 27.07 5.57 -22.84
C ILE A 74 28.04 6.22 -21.85
N MET A 75 27.51 6.92 -20.82
CA MET A 75 28.32 7.53 -19.76
C MET A 75 29.22 6.50 -19.05
N ALA A 76 28.69 5.31 -18.76
CA ALA A 76 29.42 4.22 -18.10
C ALA A 76 30.57 3.65 -18.94
N ILE A 77 30.52 3.79 -20.27
CA ILE A 77 31.53 3.31 -21.21
C ILE A 77 32.53 4.41 -21.56
N THR A 78 32.08 5.65 -21.77
CA THR A 78 32.92 6.75 -22.28
C THR A 78 33.68 7.50 -21.19
N MET A 79 33.18 7.53 -19.95
CA MET A 79 33.83 8.23 -18.85
C MET A 79 34.68 7.28 -17.99
N ASN A 80 35.84 7.75 -17.54
CA ASN A 80 36.71 7.04 -16.60
C ASN A 80 36.13 7.08 -15.17
N LEU A 81 35.05 6.34 -14.95
CA LEU A 81 34.38 6.19 -13.67
C LEU A 81 35.04 5.11 -12.82
N SER A 82 35.01 5.26 -11.50
CA SER A 82 35.36 4.17 -10.59
C SER A 82 34.50 2.93 -10.81
N LEU A 83 35.04 1.74 -10.50
CA LEU A 83 34.35 0.46 -10.67
C LEU A 83 32.97 0.45 -10.00
N VAL A 84 32.87 1.06 -8.82
CA VAL A 84 31.62 1.13 -8.02
C VAL A 84 30.58 2.01 -8.73
N VAL A 85 30.96 3.20 -9.18
CA VAL A 85 30.03 4.12 -9.86
C VAL A 85 29.58 3.54 -11.21
N ARG A 86 30.49 2.88 -11.93
CA ARG A 86 30.17 2.17 -13.17
C ARG A 86 29.16 1.05 -12.92
N ALA A 87 29.38 0.22 -11.90
CA ALA A 87 28.45 -0.85 -11.53
C ALA A 87 27.04 -0.32 -11.18
N ILE A 88 26.95 0.75 -10.40
CA ILE A 88 25.67 1.38 -10.04
C ILE A 88 24.97 1.94 -11.29
N SER A 89 25.69 2.63 -12.18
CA SER A 89 25.10 3.21 -13.39
C SER A 89 24.52 2.15 -14.33
N VAL A 90 25.20 1.02 -14.50
CA VAL A 90 24.71 -0.13 -15.29
C VAL A 90 23.50 -0.77 -14.61
N LEU A 91 23.56 -0.94 -13.29
CA LEU A 91 22.45 -1.49 -12.52
C LEU A 91 21.18 -0.63 -12.65
N VAL A 92 21.30 0.68 -12.52
CA VAL A 92 20.18 1.62 -12.72
C VAL A 92 19.66 1.57 -14.16
N ALA A 93 20.56 1.53 -15.15
CA ALA A 93 20.18 1.45 -16.56
C ALA A 93 19.34 0.19 -16.88
N VAL A 94 19.64 -0.94 -16.23
CA VAL A 94 18.86 -2.19 -16.41
C VAL A 94 17.58 -2.20 -15.59
N ILE A 95 17.63 -1.73 -14.34
CA ILE A 95 16.50 -1.81 -13.41
C ILE A 95 15.36 -0.86 -13.81
N VAL A 96 15.65 0.35 -14.29
CA VAL A 96 14.62 1.37 -14.53
C VAL A 96 13.57 0.91 -15.58
N PRO A 97 13.94 0.40 -16.77
CA PRO A 97 12.95 -0.12 -17.72
C PRO A 97 12.12 -1.28 -17.17
N ILE A 98 12.75 -2.16 -16.39
CA ILE A 98 12.08 -3.30 -15.75
C ILE A 98 11.02 -2.79 -14.75
N ILE A 99 11.36 -1.78 -13.93
CA ILE A 99 10.41 -1.17 -13.01
C ILE A 99 9.25 -0.51 -13.76
N VAL A 100 9.52 0.23 -14.83
CA VAL A 100 8.46 0.88 -15.63
C VAL A 100 7.51 -0.16 -16.22
N LEU A 101 8.04 -1.27 -16.73
CA LEU A 101 7.23 -2.37 -17.28
C LEU A 101 6.42 -3.06 -16.19
N ALA A 102 7.09 -3.47 -15.11
CA ALA A 102 6.46 -4.17 -13.99
C ALA A 102 5.37 -3.31 -13.35
N PHE A 103 5.63 -2.03 -13.12
CA PHE A 103 4.66 -1.12 -12.53
C PHE A 103 3.48 -0.84 -13.47
N GLY A 104 3.73 -0.71 -14.77
CA GLY A 104 2.70 -0.54 -15.79
C GLY A 104 1.69 -1.69 -15.77
N PHE A 105 2.16 -2.94 -15.80
CA PHE A 105 1.28 -4.10 -15.73
C PHE A 105 0.73 -4.37 -14.33
N ALA A 106 1.45 -4.01 -13.25
CA ALA A 106 0.96 -4.16 -11.88
C ALA A 106 -0.16 -3.17 -11.52
N TYR A 107 -0.19 -1.97 -12.11
CA TYR A 107 -1.19 -0.94 -11.82
C TYR A 107 -2.66 -1.44 -11.86
N PRO A 108 -3.15 -2.12 -12.91
CA PRO A 108 -4.52 -2.62 -12.92
C PRO A 108 -4.78 -3.62 -11.78
N TYR A 109 -3.83 -4.50 -11.45
CA TYR A 109 -3.97 -5.41 -10.29
C TYR A 109 -3.98 -4.67 -8.96
N LEU A 110 -3.14 -3.66 -8.79
CA LEU A 110 -3.14 -2.79 -7.61
C LEU A 110 -4.48 -2.06 -7.47
N LYS A 111 -5.10 -1.63 -8.59
CA LYS A 111 -6.43 -1.03 -8.60
C LYS A 111 -7.52 -2.03 -8.22
N VAL A 112 -7.47 -3.25 -8.73
CA VAL A 112 -8.37 -4.35 -8.31
C VAL A 112 -8.23 -4.61 -6.80
N SER A 113 -7.00 -4.75 -6.30
CA SER A 113 -6.74 -4.96 -4.89
C SER A 113 -7.24 -3.79 -4.05
N SER A 114 -7.01 -2.55 -4.48
CA SER A 114 -7.52 -1.36 -3.78
C SER A 114 -9.04 -1.35 -3.72
N ARG A 115 -9.73 -1.63 -4.84
CA ARG A 115 -11.19 -1.72 -4.90
C ARG A 115 -11.71 -2.80 -3.94
N ASN A 116 -11.10 -3.99 -3.97
CA ASN A 116 -11.43 -5.09 -3.08
C ASN A 116 -11.26 -4.70 -1.60
N SER A 117 -10.10 -4.17 -1.22
CA SER A 117 -9.80 -3.81 0.18
C SER A 117 -10.69 -2.68 0.69
N SER A 118 -10.94 -1.64 -0.11
CA SER A 118 -11.81 -0.53 0.28
C SER A 118 -13.23 -1.01 0.57
N VAL A 119 -13.81 -1.82 -0.31
CA VAL A 119 -15.17 -2.36 -0.10
C VAL A 119 -15.18 -3.37 1.05
N SER A 120 -14.20 -4.28 1.14
CA SER A 120 -14.13 -5.27 2.22
C SER A 120 -14.11 -4.64 3.61
N ASN A 121 -13.40 -3.52 3.75
CA ASN A 121 -13.26 -2.81 5.01
C ASN A 121 -14.52 -2.04 5.41
N GLU A 122 -15.28 -1.56 4.43
CA GLU A 122 -16.50 -0.77 4.64
C GLU A 122 -17.78 -1.63 4.67
N LEU A 123 -17.72 -2.84 4.11
CA LEU A 123 -18.88 -3.73 3.92
C LEU A 123 -19.69 -3.99 5.20
N PRO A 124 -19.09 -4.39 6.35
CA PRO A 124 -19.88 -4.65 7.56
C PRO A 124 -20.68 -3.42 8.01
N PHE A 125 -20.06 -2.24 7.95
CA PHE A 125 -20.68 -0.98 8.35
C PHE A 125 -21.75 -0.52 7.37
N PHE A 126 -21.51 -0.71 6.07
CA PHE A 126 -22.52 -0.48 5.04
C PHE A 126 -23.73 -1.39 5.23
N LEU A 127 -23.54 -2.67 5.53
CA LEU A 127 -24.64 -3.61 5.74
C LEU A 127 -25.46 -3.26 6.98
N VAL A 128 -24.83 -2.84 8.08
CA VAL A 128 -25.54 -2.29 9.25
C VAL A 128 -26.37 -1.05 8.85
N TYR A 129 -25.78 -0.13 8.09
CA TYR A 129 -26.47 1.05 7.60
C TYR A 129 -27.65 0.70 6.66
N ALA A 130 -27.46 -0.26 5.77
CA ALA A 130 -28.50 -0.75 4.88
C ALA A 130 -29.62 -1.43 5.68
N ALA A 131 -29.30 -2.41 6.52
CA ALA A 131 -30.28 -3.16 7.32
C ALA A 131 -31.12 -2.25 8.23
N THR A 132 -30.51 -1.20 8.80
CA THR A 132 -31.24 -0.20 9.61
C THR A 132 -32.21 0.64 8.78
N LEU A 133 -31.81 1.09 7.58
CA LEU A 133 -32.71 1.79 6.66
C LEU A 133 -33.80 0.88 6.10
N PHE A 134 -33.49 -0.38 5.85
CA PHE A 134 -34.44 -1.39 5.41
C PHE A 134 -35.53 -1.65 6.45
N ARG A 135 -35.17 -1.66 7.75
CA ARG A 135 -36.18 -1.69 8.83
C ARG A 135 -37.13 -0.48 8.78
N GLY A 136 -36.66 0.66 8.29
CA GLY A 136 -37.46 1.85 8.03
C GLY A 136 -38.22 1.84 6.70
N GLY A 137 -38.26 0.72 5.97
CA GLY A 137 -38.96 0.59 4.69
C GLY A 137 -38.23 1.20 3.49
N VAL A 138 -36.94 1.52 3.62
CA VAL A 138 -36.15 2.09 2.52
C VAL A 138 -35.55 0.96 1.65
N SER A 139 -35.76 1.02 0.34
CA SER A 139 -35.19 0.07 -0.63
C SER A 139 -33.68 0.23 -0.82
N LEU A 140 -32.99 -0.82 -1.29
CA LEU A 140 -31.52 -0.80 -1.48
C LEU A 140 -31.09 0.26 -2.50
N GLU A 141 -31.90 0.49 -3.51
CA GLU A 141 -31.68 1.58 -4.47
C GLU A 141 -31.52 2.93 -3.77
N LYS A 142 -32.46 3.30 -2.89
CA LYS A 142 -32.39 4.55 -2.13
C LYS A 142 -31.23 4.58 -1.15
N VAL A 143 -30.86 3.43 -0.58
CA VAL A 143 -29.66 3.30 0.26
C VAL A 143 -28.41 3.61 -0.57
N MET A 144 -28.29 3.03 -1.77
CA MET A 144 -27.18 3.30 -2.70
C MET A 144 -27.16 4.76 -3.12
N GLU A 145 -28.31 5.39 -3.38
CA GLU A 145 -28.38 6.82 -3.68
C GLU A 145 -27.85 7.68 -2.53
N ARG A 146 -28.24 7.38 -1.29
CA ARG A 146 -27.71 8.07 -0.10
C ARG A 146 -26.19 7.87 0.03
N VAL A 147 -25.73 6.63 -0.07
CA VAL A 147 -24.29 6.29 0.06
C VAL A 147 -23.43 6.92 -1.02
N ALA A 148 -23.95 7.12 -2.23
CA ALA A 148 -23.26 7.81 -3.31
C ALA A 148 -22.91 9.29 -2.98
N SER A 149 -23.65 9.91 -2.05
CA SER A 149 -23.44 11.30 -1.60
C SER A 149 -22.65 11.40 -0.29
N LEU A 150 -22.63 10.34 0.53
CA LEU A 150 -21.95 10.34 1.83
C LEU A 150 -20.44 10.31 1.67
N LYS A 151 -19.72 11.15 2.42
CA LYS A 151 -18.24 11.15 2.47
C LYS A 151 -17.65 10.07 3.39
N LEU A 152 -18.49 9.33 4.12
CA LEU A 152 -18.07 8.37 5.13
C LEU A 152 -17.46 7.10 4.51
N PHE A 153 -18.08 6.57 3.46
CA PHE A 153 -17.64 5.35 2.78
C PHE A 153 -16.94 5.74 1.48
N VAL A 154 -15.64 5.55 1.36
CA VAL A 154 -14.92 5.94 0.15
C VAL A 154 -15.10 4.87 -0.93
N GLY A 155 -14.92 3.60 -0.55
CA GLY A 155 -15.07 2.46 -1.45
C GLY A 155 -16.53 2.23 -1.86
N MET A 156 -17.42 2.14 -0.89
CA MET A 156 -18.84 1.87 -1.14
C MET A 156 -19.52 3.02 -1.90
N ARG A 157 -19.13 4.28 -1.65
CA ARG A 157 -19.60 5.42 -2.45
C ARG A 157 -19.22 5.26 -3.92
N ALA A 158 -18.00 4.82 -4.21
CA ALA A 158 -17.57 4.63 -5.60
C ALA A 158 -18.37 3.52 -6.29
N GLU A 159 -18.70 2.43 -5.59
CA GLU A 159 -19.60 1.40 -6.12
C GLU A 159 -21.03 1.91 -6.30
N ALA A 160 -21.55 2.65 -5.32
CA ALA A 160 -22.87 3.26 -5.38
C ALA A 160 -23.01 4.26 -6.54
N GLN A 161 -21.99 5.08 -6.78
CA GLN A 161 -21.95 5.99 -7.94
C GLN A 161 -21.95 5.23 -9.27
N ARG A 162 -21.30 4.06 -9.36
CA ARG A 162 -21.35 3.22 -10.56
C ARG A 162 -22.73 2.62 -10.79
N VAL A 163 -23.40 2.20 -9.72
CA VAL A 163 -24.80 1.73 -9.78
C VAL A 163 -25.71 2.87 -10.24
N LEU A 164 -25.61 4.05 -9.62
CA LEU A 164 -26.39 5.22 -10.02
C LEU A 164 -26.12 5.64 -11.46
N ALA A 165 -24.87 5.54 -11.92
CA ALA A 165 -24.54 5.88 -13.30
C ALA A 165 -25.24 4.95 -14.30
N ARG A 166 -25.28 3.63 -14.01
CA ARG A 166 -26.03 2.64 -14.81
C ARG A 166 -27.51 2.93 -14.85
N TYR A 167 -28.10 3.19 -13.70
CA TYR A 167 -29.53 3.51 -13.60
C TYR A 167 -29.87 4.84 -14.30
N LYS A 168 -29.19 5.94 -13.96
CA LYS A 168 -29.55 7.31 -14.41
C LYS A 168 -29.11 7.62 -15.85
N PHE A 169 -27.97 7.11 -16.31
CA PHE A 169 -27.46 7.41 -17.66
C PHE A 169 -27.78 6.33 -18.69
N PHE A 170 -27.77 5.05 -18.29
CA PHE A 170 -28.01 3.94 -19.22
C PHE A 170 -29.45 3.42 -19.17
N GLY A 171 -30.30 3.94 -18.26
CA GLY A 171 -31.70 3.55 -18.15
C GLY A 171 -31.89 2.09 -17.72
N GLU A 172 -30.89 1.48 -17.06
CA GLU A 172 -30.99 0.13 -16.54
C GLU A 172 -31.92 0.09 -15.33
N ASP A 173 -32.75 -0.95 -15.21
CA ASP A 173 -33.55 -1.21 -14.01
C ASP A 173 -32.66 -1.21 -12.74
N PRO A 174 -33.06 -0.58 -11.61
CA PRO A 174 -32.23 -0.45 -10.41
C PRO A 174 -31.70 -1.78 -9.86
N VAL A 175 -32.51 -2.84 -9.86
CA VAL A 175 -32.11 -4.16 -9.36
C VAL A 175 -31.06 -4.76 -10.30
N THR A 176 -31.29 -4.63 -11.60
CA THR A 176 -30.37 -5.07 -12.66
C THR A 176 -29.04 -4.30 -12.64
N ALA A 177 -29.08 -3.00 -12.38
CA ALA A 177 -27.89 -2.15 -12.27
C ALA A 177 -27.03 -2.54 -11.07
N ILE A 178 -27.66 -2.81 -9.93
CA ILE A 178 -27.01 -3.32 -8.71
C ILE A 178 -26.34 -4.67 -8.98
N GLU A 179 -27.06 -5.59 -9.61
CA GLU A 179 -26.58 -6.93 -9.98
C GLU A 179 -25.35 -6.85 -10.90
N ARG A 180 -25.42 -6.04 -11.98
CA ARG A 180 -24.31 -5.87 -12.93
C ARG A 180 -23.04 -5.34 -12.28
N VAL A 181 -23.15 -4.40 -11.34
CA VAL A 181 -21.96 -3.89 -10.61
C VAL A 181 -21.38 -4.95 -9.68
N ALA A 182 -22.21 -5.79 -9.08
CA ALA A 182 -21.80 -6.84 -8.16
C ALA A 182 -21.13 -8.04 -8.85
N ILE A 183 -21.63 -8.48 -10.01
CA ILE A 183 -21.08 -9.62 -10.77
C ILE A 183 -19.58 -9.43 -11.06
N ASP A 184 -19.21 -8.24 -11.56
CA ASP A 184 -17.83 -7.90 -11.93
C ASP A 184 -16.97 -7.45 -10.72
N HIS A 185 -17.53 -7.45 -9.50
CA HIS A 185 -16.82 -6.94 -8.34
C HIS A 185 -15.75 -7.95 -7.85
N PRO A 186 -14.52 -7.48 -7.53
CA PRO A 186 -13.44 -8.39 -7.11
C PRO A 186 -13.64 -8.98 -5.70
N ASN A 187 -14.39 -8.31 -4.84
CA ASN A 187 -14.72 -8.80 -3.50
C ASN A 187 -15.86 -9.83 -3.57
N SER A 188 -15.56 -11.09 -3.21
CA SER A 188 -16.56 -12.17 -3.17
C SER A 188 -17.66 -11.93 -2.16
N ARG A 189 -17.34 -11.54 -0.92
CA ARG A 189 -18.34 -11.30 0.14
C ARG A 189 -19.36 -10.23 -0.27
N PHE A 190 -18.91 -9.13 -0.89
CA PHE A 190 -19.80 -8.10 -1.43
C PHE A 190 -20.69 -8.65 -2.55
N ARG A 191 -20.09 -9.40 -3.50
CA ARG A 191 -20.83 -10.01 -4.60
C ARG A 191 -21.90 -10.97 -4.05
N ASP A 192 -21.56 -11.83 -3.11
CA ASP A 192 -22.47 -12.83 -2.55
C ASP A 192 -23.65 -12.19 -1.81
N VAL A 193 -23.41 -11.10 -1.06
CA VAL A 193 -24.47 -10.36 -0.36
C VAL A 193 -25.39 -9.63 -1.33
N ILE A 194 -24.84 -8.95 -2.34
CA ILE A 194 -25.64 -8.19 -3.30
C ILE A 194 -26.41 -9.12 -4.24
N LEU A 195 -25.77 -10.19 -4.73
CA LEU A 195 -26.45 -11.16 -5.60
C LEU A 195 -27.53 -11.93 -4.85
N GLY A 196 -27.25 -12.37 -3.62
CA GLY A 196 -28.27 -13.02 -2.80
C GLY A 196 -29.43 -12.07 -2.46
N TYR A 197 -29.18 -10.78 -2.26
CA TYR A 197 -30.23 -9.76 -2.14
C TYR A 197 -31.10 -9.72 -3.41
N THR A 198 -30.48 -9.61 -4.60
CA THR A 198 -31.24 -9.51 -5.86
C THR A 198 -32.03 -10.77 -6.16
N THR A 199 -31.49 -11.95 -5.81
CA THR A 199 -32.20 -13.22 -5.96
C THR A 199 -33.40 -13.30 -5.04
N THR A 200 -33.24 -12.98 -3.75
CA THR A 200 -34.35 -12.96 -2.78
C THR A 200 -35.45 -11.98 -3.18
N LEU A 201 -35.06 -10.81 -3.72
CA LEU A 201 -36.03 -9.83 -4.22
C LEU A 201 -36.78 -10.34 -5.45
N LYS A 202 -36.09 -10.96 -6.42
CA LYS A 202 -36.70 -11.53 -7.64
C LYS A 202 -37.63 -12.71 -7.34
N THR A 203 -37.33 -13.51 -6.31
CA THR A 203 -38.19 -14.62 -5.88
C THR A 203 -39.31 -14.20 -4.93
N GLY A 204 -39.39 -12.91 -4.56
CA GLY A 204 -40.40 -12.40 -3.62
C GLY A 204 -40.20 -12.83 -2.17
N GLY A 205 -38.98 -13.23 -1.78
CA GLY A 205 -38.66 -13.62 -0.41
C GLY A 205 -38.48 -12.43 0.54
N ASP A 206 -38.22 -12.73 1.82
CA ASP A 206 -37.98 -11.70 2.84
C ASP A 206 -36.55 -11.14 2.74
N VAL A 207 -36.46 -10.01 2.04
CA VAL A 207 -35.22 -9.26 1.81
C VAL A 207 -34.66 -8.63 3.09
N LEU A 208 -35.54 -8.23 4.02
CA LEU A 208 -35.13 -7.63 5.29
C LEU A 208 -34.47 -8.69 6.17
N HIS A 209 -35.09 -9.87 6.28
CA HIS A 209 -34.53 -10.98 7.03
C HIS A 209 -33.21 -11.46 6.42
N TYR A 210 -33.12 -11.58 5.09
CA TYR A 210 -31.87 -11.91 4.41
C TYR A 210 -30.74 -10.92 4.75
N LEU A 211 -31.00 -9.61 4.64
CA LEU A 211 -29.99 -8.59 4.94
C LEU A 211 -29.57 -8.62 6.41
N GLN A 212 -30.49 -8.88 7.35
CA GLN A 212 -30.16 -8.99 8.77
C GLN A 212 -29.21 -10.16 9.04
N ILE A 213 -29.55 -11.36 8.56
CA ILE A 213 -28.71 -12.55 8.72
C ILE A 213 -27.32 -12.31 8.11
N ARG A 214 -27.27 -11.80 6.87
CA ARG A 214 -25.98 -11.53 6.21
C ARG A 214 -25.16 -10.45 6.90
N THR A 215 -25.80 -9.44 7.47
CA THR A 215 -25.12 -8.40 8.26
C THR A 215 -24.45 -9.02 9.49
N GLU A 216 -25.18 -9.86 10.23
CA GLU A 216 -24.67 -10.53 11.42
C GLU A 216 -23.52 -11.49 11.09
N GLU A 217 -23.65 -12.27 10.02
CA GLU A 217 -22.59 -13.15 9.54
C GLU A 217 -21.31 -12.38 9.18
N VAL A 218 -21.44 -11.26 8.45
CA VAL A 218 -20.29 -10.44 8.06
C VAL A 218 -19.64 -9.79 9.28
N LEU A 219 -20.42 -9.37 10.29
CA LEU A 219 -19.89 -8.84 11.55
C LEU A 219 -19.17 -9.91 12.38
N ASN A 220 -19.76 -11.09 12.53
CA ASN A 220 -19.16 -12.21 13.25
C ASN A 220 -17.85 -12.66 12.59
N ASN A 221 -17.83 -12.75 11.26
CA ASN A 221 -16.60 -13.01 10.50
C ASN A 221 -15.54 -11.93 10.77
N ARG A 222 -15.94 -10.65 10.81
CA ARG A 222 -15.01 -9.56 11.13
C ARG A 222 -14.46 -9.65 12.56
N MET A 223 -15.28 -10.05 13.52
CA MET A 223 -14.84 -10.27 14.91
C MET A 223 -13.85 -11.44 15.01
N ASN A 224 -14.10 -12.53 14.27
CA ASN A 224 -13.20 -13.66 14.19
C ASN A 224 -11.86 -13.28 13.54
N ASP A 225 -11.90 -12.49 12.46
CA ASP A 225 -10.69 -11.95 11.82
C ASP A 225 -9.87 -11.15 12.84
N ILE A 226 -10.50 -10.29 13.65
CA ILE A 226 -9.82 -9.51 14.70
C ILE A 226 -9.19 -10.41 15.77
N ARG A 227 -9.93 -11.43 16.24
CA ARG A 227 -9.40 -12.38 17.24
C ARG A 227 -8.19 -13.15 16.71
N ALA A 228 -8.26 -13.61 15.45
CA ALA A 228 -7.15 -14.29 14.79
C ALA A 228 -5.92 -13.39 14.65
N LEU A 229 -6.12 -12.08 14.37
CA LEU A 229 -5.02 -11.13 14.32
C LEU A 229 -4.33 -10.96 15.67
N VAL A 230 -5.09 -10.85 16.76
CA VAL A 230 -4.52 -10.75 18.12
C VAL A 230 -3.69 -12.00 18.45
N SER A 231 -4.20 -13.20 18.12
CA SER A 231 -3.46 -14.44 18.30
C SER A 231 -2.16 -14.47 17.49
N ARG A 232 -2.18 -14.06 16.22
CA ARG A 232 -0.95 -13.99 15.39
C ARG A 232 0.08 -13.00 15.94
N LEU A 233 -0.38 -11.83 16.42
CA LEU A 233 0.51 -10.85 17.04
C LEU A 233 1.17 -11.39 18.30
N ALA A 234 0.43 -12.16 19.12
CA ALA A 234 0.99 -12.85 20.27
C ALA A 234 2.08 -13.86 19.86
N SER A 235 1.84 -14.67 18.83
CA SER A 235 2.84 -15.61 18.31
C SER A 235 4.09 -14.91 17.76
N TYR A 236 3.97 -13.75 17.10
CA TYR A 236 5.14 -12.99 16.66
C TYR A 236 5.94 -12.40 17.82
N LEU A 237 5.26 -11.95 18.88
CA LEU A 237 5.93 -11.50 20.11
C LEU A 237 6.67 -12.65 20.80
N GLU A 238 6.06 -13.83 20.86
CA GLU A 238 6.70 -15.03 21.40
C GLU A 238 7.95 -15.42 20.60
N ALA A 239 7.84 -15.45 19.27
CA ALA A 239 8.99 -15.70 18.39
C ALA A 239 10.11 -14.67 18.58
N TYR A 240 9.77 -13.39 18.80
CA TYR A 240 10.75 -12.35 19.11
C TYR A 240 11.46 -12.57 20.45
N ILE A 241 10.73 -12.97 21.49
CA ILE A 241 11.32 -13.28 22.78
C ILE A 241 12.29 -14.46 22.64
N VAL A 242 11.91 -15.52 21.94
CA VAL A 242 12.76 -16.70 21.74
C VAL A 242 14.00 -16.36 20.90
N PHE A 243 13.83 -15.87 19.67
CA PHE A 243 14.95 -15.65 18.76
C PHE A 243 15.70 -14.34 19.01
N GLY A 244 14.96 -13.27 19.28
CA GLY A 244 15.52 -11.95 19.48
C GLY A 244 16.21 -11.80 20.84
N VAL A 245 15.63 -12.37 21.91
CA VAL A 245 16.15 -12.20 23.27
C VAL A 245 16.88 -13.45 23.77
N VAL A 246 16.22 -14.61 23.84
CA VAL A 246 16.79 -15.81 24.48
C VAL A 246 18.00 -16.33 23.70
N VAL A 247 17.86 -16.57 22.39
CA VAL A 247 18.97 -17.05 21.55
C VAL A 247 20.11 -16.02 21.53
N SER A 248 19.80 -14.75 21.35
CA SER A 248 20.81 -13.67 21.38
C SER A 248 21.55 -13.61 22.70
N LEU A 249 20.85 -13.76 23.83
CA LEU A 249 21.47 -13.77 25.14
C LEU A 249 22.35 -15.00 25.34
N THR A 250 21.90 -16.19 24.91
CA THR A 250 22.71 -17.41 24.98
C THR A 250 23.98 -17.29 24.14
N VAL A 251 23.87 -16.81 22.89
CA VAL A 251 25.01 -16.58 22.01
C VAL A 251 25.96 -15.52 22.60
N PHE A 252 25.42 -14.45 23.18
CA PHE A 252 26.21 -13.43 23.85
C PHE A 252 26.99 -13.99 25.05
N VAL A 253 26.34 -14.79 25.92
CA VAL A 253 27.00 -15.44 27.07
C VAL A 253 28.07 -16.43 26.60
N LEU A 254 27.83 -17.18 25.52
CA LEU A 254 28.82 -18.08 24.92
C LEU A 254 30.04 -17.30 24.42
N PHE A 255 29.84 -16.19 23.71
CA PHE A 255 30.96 -15.35 23.26
C PHE A 255 31.70 -14.71 24.44
N ALA A 256 30.99 -14.25 25.47
CA ALA A 256 31.59 -13.67 26.67
C ALA A 256 32.43 -14.71 27.44
N SER A 257 31.94 -15.95 27.57
CA SER A 257 32.68 -17.02 28.26
C SER A 257 33.91 -17.47 27.47
N MET A 258 33.81 -17.56 26.14
CA MET A 258 34.98 -17.82 25.27
C MET A 258 36.03 -16.71 25.40
N GLY A 259 35.61 -15.45 25.44
CA GLY A 259 36.51 -14.31 25.67
C GLY A 259 37.18 -14.36 27.05
N ALA A 260 36.44 -14.69 28.11
CA ALA A 260 36.95 -14.77 29.47
C ALA A 260 37.96 -15.93 29.66
N VAL A 261 37.67 -17.11 29.11
CA VAL A 261 38.60 -18.26 29.15
C VAL A 261 39.86 -17.97 28.33
N GLY A 262 39.74 -17.29 27.19
CA GLY A 262 40.88 -16.85 26.38
C GLY A 262 41.81 -15.87 27.12
N LEU A 263 41.26 -14.97 27.95
CA LEU A 263 42.04 -14.04 28.77
C LEU A 263 42.67 -14.72 30.00
N ALA A 264 41.97 -15.65 30.65
CA ALA A 264 42.46 -16.39 31.82
C ALA A 264 43.61 -17.36 31.49
N ALA A 265 43.71 -17.82 30.24
CA ALA A 265 44.80 -18.67 29.75
C ALA A 265 46.13 -17.92 29.47
N GLY A 266 46.23 -16.62 29.80
CA GLY A 266 47.51 -15.93 29.93
C GLY A 266 48.24 -15.53 28.65
N GLY A 267 47.56 -15.42 27.50
CA GLY A 267 48.20 -14.97 26.28
C GLY A 267 47.20 -14.47 25.25
N GLY A 268 47.46 -13.29 24.68
CA GLY A 268 46.71 -12.78 23.53
C GLY A 268 46.60 -13.85 22.45
N VAL A 269 45.40 -14.00 21.90
CA VAL A 269 45.11 -14.82 20.72
C VAL A 269 45.54 -16.29 20.89
N VAL A 270 44.98 -17.00 21.88
CA VAL A 270 45.01 -18.47 21.88
C VAL A 270 44.03 -18.97 20.81
N ALA A 271 44.57 -19.41 19.69
CA ALA A 271 43.84 -20.20 18.70
C ALA A 271 43.47 -21.55 19.31
N LEU A 272 42.18 -21.75 19.59
CA LEU A 272 41.64 -23.08 19.86
C LEU A 272 41.82 -23.96 18.60
N PRO A 273 41.87 -25.31 18.72
CA PRO A 273 42.10 -26.24 17.58
C PRO A 273 41.02 -26.21 16.49
N VAL A 274 40.09 -25.26 16.54
CA VAL A 274 39.01 -25.01 15.57
C VAL A 274 39.25 -23.71 14.77
N GLY A 275 40.42 -23.05 14.91
CA GLY A 275 40.75 -21.84 14.13
C GLY A 275 39.94 -20.60 14.53
N LEU A 276 39.20 -20.66 15.63
CA LEU A 276 38.54 -19.51 16.25
C LEU A 276 39.53 -18.85 17.20
N SER A 277 40.34 -17.92 16.68
CA SER A 277 40.93 -16.88 17.52
C SER A 277 39.80 -16.16 18.25
N ALA A 278 40.03 -15.74 19.50
CA ALA A 278 39.13 -14.86 20.26
C ALA A 278 39.10 -13.45 19.64
N ASP A 279 38.65 -13.39 18.39
CA ASP A 279 38.53 -12.17 17.63
C ASP A 279 37.15 -11.57 17.94
N THR A 280 37.16 -10.32 18.39
CA THR A 280 35.97 -9.54 18.71
C THR A 280 35.08 -9.29 17.50
N THR A 281 35.54 -9.63 16.29
CA THR A 281 34.79 -9.54 15.03
C THR A 281 33.51 -10.38 15.01
N LEU A 282 33.51 -11.64 15.49
CA LEU A 282 32.30 -12.48 15.46
C LEU A 282 31.19 -11.97 16.40
N PRO A 283 31.47 -11.63 17.67
CA PRO A 283 30.47 -11.02 18.56
C PRO A 283 29.98 -9.66 18.07
N THR A 284 30.86 -8.83 17.49
CA THR A 284 30.47 -7.53 16.94
C THR A 284 29.59 -7.68 15.71
N LEU A 285 29.91 -8.57 14.78
CA LEU A 285 29.05 -8.88 13.62
C LEU A 285 27.68 -9.42 14.07
N TYR A 286 27.64 -10.30 15.06
CA TYR A 286 26.37 -10.81 15.60
C TYR A 286 25.50 -9.68 16.17
N ASN A 287 26.08 -8.81 17.01
CA ASN A 287 25.33 -7.74 17.65
C ASN A 287 24.90 -6.63 16.68
N PHE A 288 25.75 -6.25 15.71
CA PHE A 288 25.43 -5.16 14.77
C PHE A 288 24.62 -5.61 13.55
N VAL A 289 24.71 -6.88 13.15
CA VAL A 289 24.02 -7.38 11.95
C VAL A 289 22.86 -8.29 12.32
N VAL A 290 23.12 -9.36 13.10
CA VAL A 290 22.15 -10.42 13.33
C VAL A 290 21.00 -9.97 14.23
N VAL A 291 21.31 -9.31 15.36
CA VAL A 291 20.27 -8.86 16.30
C VAL A 291 19.31 -7.84 15.65
N PRO A 292 19.77 -6.77 14.98
CA PRO A 292 18.90 -5.87 14.24
C PRO A 292 18.15 -6.55 13.10
N ALA A 293 18.76 -7.52 12.40
CA ALA A 293 18.12 -8.25 11.32
C ALA A 293 16.94 -9.11 11.83
N ILE A 294 17.10 -9.80 12.97
CA ILE A 294 16.01 -10.54 13.61
C ILE A 294 14.87 -9.60 14.00
N GLY A 295 15.21 -8.47 14.63
CA GLY A 295 14.20 -7.45 15.00
C GLY A 295 13.45 -6.91 13.78
N MET A 296 14.18 -6.59 12.70
CA MET A 296 13.60 -6.14 11.44
C MET A 296 12.70 -7.20 10.80
N LEU A 297 13.11 -8.46 10.81
CA LEU A 297 12.32 -9.58 10.28
C LEU A 297 10.99 -9.72 11.04
N VAL A 298 11.02 -9.68 12.37
CA VAL A 298 9.79 -9.74 13.16
C VAL A 298 8.90 -8.53 12.90
N LEU A 299 9.47 -7.32 12.85
CA LEU A 299 8.70 -6.12 12.53
C LEU A 299 8.03 -6.20 11.15
N LEU A 300 8.72 -6.77 10.15
CA LEU A 300 8.15 -7.03 8.83
C LEU A 300 7.02 -8.09 8.88
N ALA A 301 7.17 -9.13 9.68
CA ALA A 301 6.13 -10.13 9.89
C ALA A 301 4.87 -9.52 10.55
N ILE A 302 5.05 -8.67 11.56
CA ILE A 302 3.96 -7.91 12.20
C ILE A 302 3.29 -6.99 11.17
N TYR A 303 4.08 -6.19 10.45
CA TYR A 303 3.57 -5.23 9.48
C TYR A 303 2.79 -5.91 8.34
N SER A 304 3.24 -7.07 7.86
CA SER A 304 2.55 -7.81 6.79
C SER A 304 1.20 -8.39 7.23
N THR A 305 1.01 -8.61 8.54
CA THR A 305 -0.20 -9.23 9.09
C THR A 305 -1.27 -8.22 9.49
N ILE A 306 -0.88 -6.99 9.86
CA ILE A 306 -1.83 -5.94 10.24
C ILE A 306 -2.66 -5.55 8.99
N PRO A 307 -4.00 -5.72 9.02
CA PRO A 307 -4.84 -5.32 7.90
C PRO A 307 -4.72 -3.81 7.70
N ARG A 308 -4.64 -3.39 6.44
CA ARG A 308 -4.65 -1.97 6.09
C ARG A 308 -5.96 -1.33 6.58
N THR A 309 -5.84 -0.26 7.35
CA THR A 309 -7.00 0.48 7.86
C THR A 309 -7.87 0.99 6.71
N PRO A 310 -9.20 1.14 6.91
CA PRO A 310 -10.12 1.61 5.87
C PRO A 310 -9.74 3.00 5.33
N ILE A 311 -9.20 3.85 6.20
CA ILE A 311 -8.74 5.19 5.87
C ILE A 311 -7.23 5.12 5.67
N GLY A 312 -6.81 4.84 4.43
CA GLY A 312 -5.40 4.88 4.07
C GLY A 312 -4.89 6.31 4.11
N VAL A 313 -4.05 6.63 5.09
CA VAL A 313 -3.35 7.91 5.16
C VAL A 313 -2.24 7.90 4.11
N LYS A 314 -2.53 8.39 2.91
CA LYS A 314 -1.59 8.40 1.78
C LYS A 314 -0.59 9.57 1.85
N GLU A 315 -0.91 10.59 2.65
CA GLU A 315 -0.15 11.85 2.73
C GLU A 315 1.34 11.62 3.07
N PRO A 316 1.72 10.84 4.10
CA PRO A 316 3.13 10.56 4.40
C PRO A 316 3.85 9.79 3.29
N MET A 317 3.14 8.89 2.61
CA MET A 317 3.72 8.07 1.54
C MET A 317 3.95 8.89 0.27
N LEU A 318 3.06 9.82 -0.04
CA LEU A 318 3.22 10.78 -1.14
C LEU A 318 4.37 11.75 -0.87
N LEU A 319 4.48 12.23 0.37
CA LEU A 319 5.62 13.06 0.78
C LEU A 319 6.94 12.31 0.65
N LEU A 320 6.99 11.04 1.07
CA LEU A 320 8.19 10.21 0.92
C LEU A 320 8.61 10.02 -0.54
N LEU A 321 7.66 9.84 -1.46
CA LEU A 321 7.95 9.74 -2.89
C LEU A 321 8.65 11.00 -3.43
N ILE A 322 8.33 12.17 -2.88
CA ILE A 322 8.89 13.45 -3.29
C ILE A 322 10.23 13.71 -2.56
N THR A 323 10.32 13.42 -1.27
CA THR A 323 11.51 13.71 -0.46
C THR A 323 12.65 12.74 -0.71
N LEU A 324 12.38 11.52 -1.17
CA LEU A 324 13.40 10.51 -1.44
C LEU A 324 14.40 10.91 -2.55
N PRO A 325 13.97 11.34 -3.76
CA PRO A 325 14.92 11.82 -4.77
C PRO A 325 15.63 13.12 -4.33
N ILE A 326 14.94 14.01 -3.62
CA ILE A 326 15.53 15.25 -3.10
C ILE A 326 16.63 14.93 -2.08
N GLY A 327 16.34 14.03 -1.14
CA GLY A 327 17.31 13.55 -0.17
C GLY A 327 18.49 12.87 -0.84
N ALA A 328 18.26 12.07 -1.89
CA ALA A 328 19.33 11.40 -2.63
C ALA A 328 20.26 12.41 -3.32
N ILE A 329 19.69 13.43 -3.97
CA ILE A 329 20.46 14.51 -4.60
C ILE A 329 21.27 15.29 -3.56
N ILE A 330 20.66 15.67 -2.43
CA ILE A 330 21.34 16.44 -1.37
C ILE A 330 22.41 15.60 -0.66
N GLY A 331 22.14 14.33 -0.37
CA GLY A 331 23.11 13.41 0.23
C GLY A 331 24.29 13.15 -0.70
N LEU A 332 24.03 12.97 -1.99
CA LEU A 332 25.08 12.80 -3.00
C LEU A 332 25.88 14.10 -3.19
N ALA A 333 25.22 15.25 -3.26
CA ALA A 333 25.85 16.55 -3.38
C ALA A 333 26.76 16.84 -2.17
N THR A 334 26.29 16.57 -0.95
CA THR A 334 27.10 16.75 0.27
C THR A 334 28.31 15.82 0.27
N ALA A 335 28.16 14.55 -0.10
CA ALA A 335 29.29 13.64 -0.26
C ALA A 335 30.33 14.16 -1.27
N LEU A 336 29.88 14.60 -2.46
CA LEU A 336 30.74 15.10 -3.54
C LEU A 336 31.42 16.44 -3.20
N THR A 337 30.76 17.32 -2.43
CA THR A 337 31.36 18.59 -1.98
C THR A 337 32.49 18.38 -0.98
N LEU A 338 32.39 17.37 -0.11
CA LEU A 338 33.42 17.06 0.89
C LEU A 338 34.62 16.34 0.27
N SER A 339 34.42 15.51 -0.76
CA SER A 339 35.49 14.80 -1.45
C SER A 339 35.20 14.62 -2.95
N PRO A 340 35.59 15.59 -3.79
CA PRO A 340 35.37 15.55 -5.24
C PRO A 340 36.00 14.33 -5.95
N LYS A 341 37.01 13.71 -5.31
CA LYS A 341 37.71 12.52 -5.81
C LYS A 341 36.90 11.22 -5.68
N LEU A 342 35.75 11.23 -4.98
CA LEU A 342 34.83 10.08 -4.86
C LEU A 342 34.41 9.49 -6.22
N ILE A 343 34.35 10.31 -7.26
CA ILE A 343 34.01 9.89 -8.63
C ILE A 343 35.06 8.88 -9.17
N GLY A 344 36.33 9.07 -8.80
CA GLY A 344 37.46 8.22 -9.18
C GLY A 344 37.67 6.99 -8.28
N GLY A 345 37.01 6.92 -7.11
CA GLY A 345 37.02 5.76 -6.21
C GLY A 345 37.23 6.12 -4.75
N ILE A 346 37.03 5.14 -3.85
CA ILE A 346 37.28 5.28 -2.41
C ILE A 346 38.74 4.92 -2.16
N SER A 347 39.58 5.89 -1.81
CA SER A 347 41.02 5.68 -1.62
C SER A 347 41.50 6.05 -0.22
N SER A 348 40.76 6.91 0.50
CA SER A 348 41.15 7.45 1.80
C SER A 348 40.04 7.33 2.85
N GLY A 349 40.41 7.26 4.13
CA GLY A 349 39.45 7.27 5.25
C GLY A 349 38.56 8.53 5.30
N ARG A 350 39.02 9.64 4.71
CA ARG A 350 38.21 10.85 4.51
C ARG A 350 37.08 10.65 3.50
N ASP A 351 37.29 9.84 2.46
CA ASP A 351 36.26 9.52 1.45
C ASP A 351 35.13 8.70 2.09
N LEU A 352 35.49 7.73 2.95
CA LEU A 352 34.54 6.98 3.76
C LEU A 352 33.74 7.87 4.71
N ALA A 353 34.41 8.80 5.40
CA ALA A 353 33.73 9.75 6.28
C ALA A 353 32.73 10.64 5.52
N SER A 354 33.11 11.15 4.35
CA SER A 354 32.21 11.96 3.51
C SER A 354 31.00 11.18 2.99
N LEU A 355 31.14 9.89 2.69
CA LEU A 355 30.02 9.02 2.31
C LEU A 355 29.08 8.75 3.48
N LEU A 356 29.62 8.50 4.68
CA LEU A 356 28.82 8.31 5.89
C LEU A 356 28.04 9.58 6.25
N ILE A 357 28.67 10.76 6.13
CA ILE A 357 27.99 12.05 6.33
C ILE A 357 26.92 12.28 5.26
N GLY A 358 27.21 12.01 3.99
CA GLY A 358 26.24 12.11 2.91
C GLY A 358 25.04 11.17 3.10
N LEU A 359 25.27 9.95 3.60
CA LEU A 359 24.22 8.98 3.92
C LEU A 359 23.40 9.40 5.15
N ALA A 360 24.04 9.98 6.17
CA ALA A 360 23.35 10.57 7.30
C ALA A 360 22.44 11.74 6.87
N VAL A 361 22.95 12.65 6.03
CA VAL A 361 22.15 13.75 5.47
C VAL A 361 21.00 13.21 4.61
N PHE A 362 21.26 12.23 3.75
CA PHE A 362 20.24 11.54 2.95
C PHE A 362 19.10 11.01 3.84
N THR A 363 19.44 10.23 4.87
CA THR A 363 18.43 9.62 5.75
C THR A 363 17.60 10.67 6.50
N ILE A 364 18.22 11.73 7.00
CA ILE A 364 17.48 12.81 7.69
C ILE A 364 16.53 13.51 6.71
N VAL A 365 17.02 13.94 5.55
CA VAL A 365 16.23 14.70 4.58
C VAL A 365 15.11 13.85 3.97
N ALA A 366 15.38 12.59 3.66
CA ALA A 366 14.39 11.71 3.05
C ALA A 366 13.27 11.33 4.02
N PHE A 367 13.59 11.03 5.29
CA PHE A 367 12.63 10.43 6.23
C PHE A 367 12.06 11.39 7.28
N ALA A 368 12.70 12.52 7.60
CA ALA A 368 12.19 13.43 8.63
C ALA A 368 10.82 14.07 8.28
N PRO A 369 10.60 14.64 7.07
CA PRO A 369 9.32 15.26 6.76
C PRO A 369 8.13 14.27 6.77
N PRO A 370 8.23 13.06 6.14
CA PRO A 370 7.17 12.05 6.24
C PRO A 370 6.89 11.61 7.68
N ALA A 371 7.92 11.51 8.53
CA ALA A 371 7.74 11.14 9.93
C ALA A 371 6.95 12.20 10.71
N VAL A 372 7.27 13.49 10.55
CA VAL A 372 6.56 14.59 11.21
C VAL A 372 5.09 14.62 10.83
N ASP A 373 4.79 14.45 9.54
CA ASP A 373 3.41 14.41 9.05
C ASP A 373 2.63 13.21 9.62
N TYR A 374 3.25 12.02 9.63
CA TYR A 374 2.69 10.83 10.25
C TYR A 374 2.39 11.04 11.74
N PHE A 375 3.30 11.63 12.51
CA PHE A 375 3.07 11.92 13.93
C PHE A 375 1.92 12.91 14.15
N ARG A 376 1.78 13.93 13.30
CA ARG A 376 0.68 14.90 13.35
C ARG A 376 -0.67 14.20 13.12
N ILE A 377 -0.76 13.35 12.11
CA ILE A 377 -1.99 12.62 11.78
C ILE A 377 -2.33 11.60 12.86
N SER A 378 -1.33 10.86 13.36
CA SER A 378 -1.51 9.89 14.45
C SER A 378 -2.06 10.54 15.72
N ARG A 379 -1.58 11.75 16.08
CA ARG A 379 -2.11 12.51 17.22
C ARG A 379 -3.58 12.89 17.02
N ARG A 380 -3.95 13.38 15.83
CA ARG A 380 -5.35 13.71 15.51
C ARG A 380 -6.27 12.50 15.62
N GLN A 381 -5.86 11.36 15.04
CA GLN A 381 -6.64 10.12 15.10
C GLN A 381 -6.84 9.62 16.53
N ARG A 382 -5.79 9.62 17.36
CA ARG A 382 -5.92 9.26 18.79
C ARG A 382 -6.88 10.19 19.52
N GLY A 383 -6.84 11.49 19.22
CA GLY A 383 -7.80 12.46 19.74
C GLY A 383 -9.25 12.15 19.37
N LEU A 384 -9.50 11.85 18.09
CA LEU A 384 -10.84 11.48 17.59
C LEU A 384 -11.38 10.21 18.25
N VAL A 385 -10.56 9.17 18.40
CA VAL A 385 -10.97 7.91 19.07
C VAL A 385 -11.35 8.18 20.52
N ARG A 386 -10.54 8.95 21.24
CA ARG A 386 -10.80 9.30 22.65
C ARG A 386 -12.08 10.13 22.80
N SER A 387 -12.28 11.12 21.93
CA SER A 387 -13.48 11.96 21.90
C SER A 387 -14.74 11.18 21.51
N THR A 388 -14.64 10.23 20.57
CA THR A 388 -15.78 9.38 20.20
C THR A 388 -16.17 8.46 21.37
N ALA A 389 -15.18 7.91 22.08
CA ALA A 389 -15.43 7.08 23.26
C ALA A 389 -16.08 7.89 24.39
N SER A 390 -15.64 9.13 24.64
CA SER A 390 -16.31 10.00 25.63
C SER A 390 -17.72 10.35 25.18
N PHE A 391 -17.95 10.69 23.91
CA PHE A 391 -19.27 10.96 23.36
C PHE A 391 -20.23 9.77 23.51
N LEU A 392 -19.79 8.54 23.20
CA LEU A 392 -20.61 7.34 23.36
C LEU A 392 -20.92 7.04 24.83
N ARG A 393 -19.96 7.28 25.72
CA ARG A 393 -20.17 7.19 27.16
C ARG A 393 -21.22 8.19 27.61
N ASP A 394 -21.08 9.46 27.25
CA ASP A 394 -22.02 10.52 27.61
C ASP A 394 -23.41 10.27 27.01
N LEU A 395 -23.48 9.70 25.81
CA LEU A 395 -24.73 9.26 25.17
C LEU A 395 -25.38 8.12 25.93
N SER A 396 -24.60 7.18 26.45
CA SER A 396 -25.13 6.13 27.33
C SER A 396 -25.62 6.68 28.67
N GLU A 397 -24.92 7.68 29.24
CA GLU A 397 -25.30 8.33 30.50
C GLU A 397 -26.56 9.18 30.35
N THR A 398 -26.67 9.97 29.27
CA THR A 398 -27.90 10.72 28.94
C THR A 398 -29.04 9.80 28.55
N ARG A 399 -28.80 8.65 27.93
CA ARG A 399 -29.87 7.68 27.67
C ARG A 399 -30.42 7.06 28.96
N LYS A 400 -29.62 6.93 30.02
CA LYS A 400 -30.10 6.48 31.34
C LYS A 400 -31.11 7.43 31.98
N THR A 401 -31.17 8.70 31.54
CA THR A 401 -32.17 9.66 32.02
C THR A 401 -33.54 9.50 31.35
N GLY A 402 -33.69 8.57 30.40
CA GLY A 402 -34.96 8.25 29.75
C GLY A 402 -35.25 9.06 28.48
N LEU A 403 -34.32 9.90 28.01
CA LEU A 403 -34.48 10.65 26.76
C LEU A 403 -34.44 9.75 25.52
N SER A 404 -35.17 10.14 24.47
CA SER A 404 -35.08 9.46 23.17
C SER A 404 -33.67 9.62 22.58
N PRO A 405 -33.19 8.65 21.77
CA PRO A 405 -31.84 8.71 21.18
C PRO A 405 -31.58 10.01 20.39
N GLU A 406 -32.57 10.55 19.69
CA GLU A 406 -32.38 11.81 18.96
C GLU A 406 -32.17 12.98 19.92
N ARG A 407 -32.95 13.06 21.01
CA ARG A 407 -32.76 14.10 22.03
C ARG A 407 -31.43 13.99 22.74
N CYS A 408 -30.92 12.79 23.01
CA CYS A 408 -29.59 12.60 23.56
C CYS A 408 -28.51 13.18 22.62
N ILE A 409 -28.60 12.89 21.32
CA ILE A 409 -27.64 13.40 20.32
C ILE A 409 -27.70 14.93 20.23
N ILE A 410 -28.91 15.51 20.18
CA ILE A 410 -29.08 16.97 20.11
C ILE A 410 -28.48 17.64 21.35
N ASN A 411 -28.77 17.12 22.55
CA ASN A 411 -28.25 17.67 23.81
C ASN A 411 -26.72 17.58 23.88
N LEU A 412 -26.13 16.46 23.44
CA LEU A 412 -24.68 16.32 23.40
C LEU A 412 -24.03 17.17 22.30
N SER A 413 -24.71 17.41 21.18
CA SER A 413 -24.19 18.29 20.12
C SER A 413 -24.10 19.76 20.53
N SER A 414 -24.88 20.17 21.54
CA SER A 414 -24.83 21.51 22.12
C SER A 414 -23.76 21.70 23.20
N ARG A 415 -23.02 20.64 23.58
CA ARG A 415 -21.89 20.75 24.50
C ARG A 415 -20.62 21.14 23.72
N PRO A 416 -19.85 22.12 24.20
CA PRO A 416 -18.64 22.60 23.53
C PRO A 416 -17.48 21.58 23.52
#